data_AF-A0AAC8Y0J6-F1
#
_entry.id   AF-A0AAC8Y0J6-F1
#
_cell.length_a   1.000
_cell.length_b   1.000
_cell.length_c   1.000
_cell.angle_alpha   90.00
_cell.angle_beta   90.00
_cell.angle_gamma   90.00
#
_symmetry.space_group_name_H-M   'P 1'
#
loop_
_entity.id
_entity.type
_entity.pdbx_description
1 polymer ?
#
loop_
_entity_poly.entity_id
_entity_poly.type
_entity_poly.pdbx_seq_one_letter_code
_entity_poly.pdbx_strand_id
1 'polypeptide(L)'
;MRYRNSIGRLHTNGLTADWLSDKGNANLIYPSCYIKHEEMKLHSYEKIKNKFGIDSNEFQYYDRVFNYCRENGVVRFEQKLKSRYLQRENLCYWGLSDFSKLEKLQEEFCGMYKKLSVNKIELETIAEQLISQGVVDSLRKANTTAFYAMRWASGDDLSDLSIATFKRHRANLRKIGIDIANPCDTEKFQAVQVISCEQIIVRPFKAPDFYQYPSNLRFVA
;
A
#
# COMPACT_ATOMS: atom_id res chain seq x y z
N MET A 1 5.91 9.55 -2.46
CA MET A 1 7.31 9.16 -2.15
C MET A 1 8.21 9.49 -3.33
N ARG A 2 9.37 10.12 -3.12
CA ARG A 2 10.35 10.39 -4.19
C ARG A 2 11.39 9.26 -4.28
N TYR A 3 11.84 8.96 -5.49
CA TYR A 3 12.99 8.10 -5.75
C TYR A 3 13.98 8.89 -6.60
N ARG A 4 15.16 9.18 -6.04
CA ARG A 4 16.11 10.15 -6.61
C ARG A 4 15.38 11.48 -6.89
N ASN A 5 15.49 12.00 -8.11
CA ASN A 5 14.84 13.22 -8.55
C ASN A 5 13.44 12.97 -9.14
N SER A 6 12.92 11.76 -9.05
CA SER A 6 11.65 11.36 -9.66
C SER A 6 10.51 11.29 -8.64
N ILE A 7 9.33 11.69 -9.07
CA ILE A 7 8.08 11.71 -8.31
C ILE A 7 7.29 10.45 -8.65
N GLY A 8 6.82 9.76 -7.62
CA GLY A 8 5.95 8.59 -7.77
C GLY A 8 4.59 8.97 -8.34
N ARG A 9 4.14 8.22 -9.35
CA ARG A 9 2.83 8.34 -9.99
C ARG A 9 2.16 6.97 -9.96
N LEU A 10 0.93 6.94 -9.49
CA LEU A 10 0.08 5.75 -9.55
C LEU A 10 -0.64 5.71 -10.89
N HIS A 11 -0.65 4.55 -11.55
CA HIS A 11 -1.39 4.34 -12.78
C HIS A 11 -2.90 4.36 -12.52
N THR A 12 -3.69 4.60 -13.56
CA THR A 12 -5.16 4.73 -13.46
C THR A 12 -5.84 3.49 -12.87
N ASN A 13 -5.27 2.31 -13.07
CA ASN A 13 -5.78 1.05 -12.52
C ASN A 13 -5.46 0.86 -11.02
N GLY A 14 -4.57 1.68 -10.45
CA GLY A 14 -4.13 1.53 -9.05
C GLY A 14 -3.17 0.37 -8.79
N LEU A 15 -2.72 -0.36 -9.82
CA LEU A 15 -1.97 -1.62 -9.69
C LEU A 15 -0.46 -1.47 -9.96
N THR A 16 -0.08 -0.35 -10.58
CA THR A 16 1.30 -0.02 -10.95
C THR A 16 1.64 1.39 -10.50
N ALA A 17 2.78 1.54 -9.84
CA ALA A 17 3.38 2.83 -9.51
C ALA A 17 4.69 2.98 -10.28
N ASP A 18 4.91 4.11 -10.94
CA ASP A 18 6.18 4.46 -11.58
C ASP A 18 6.76 5.75 -11.00
N TRP A 19 8.05 6.01 -11.22
CA TRP A 19 8.65 7.29 -10.86
C TRP A 19 9.15 8.02 -12.10
N LEU A 20 8.66 9.24 -12.27
CA LEU A 20 8.91 10.09 -13.44
C LEU A 20 9.43 11.46 -13.00
N SER A 21 10.00 12.22 -13.93
CA SER A 21 10.28 13.64 -13.68
C SER A 21 8.98 14.44 -13.57
N ASP A 22 9.09 15.70 -13.12
CA ASP A 22 7.97 16.65 -13.06
C ASP A 22 7.26 16.81 -14.42
N LYS A 23 7.98 16.56 -15.53
CA LYS A 23 7.45 16.59 -16.90
C LYS A 23 6.89 15.23 -17.38
N GLY A 24 6.76 14.24 -16.50
CA GLY A 24 6.27 12.91 -16.84
C GLY A 24 7.26 12.04 -17.62
N ASN A 25 8.56 12.39 -17.63
CA ASN A 25 9.57 11.70 -18.44
C ASN A 25 10.57 10.92 -17.58
N ALA A 26 11.04 9.78 -18.10
CA ALA A 26 12.10 8.97 -17.51
C ALA A 26 13.20 8.70 -18.54
N ASN A 27 14.10 9.65 -18.76
CA ASN A 27 15.05 9.60 -19.88
C ASN A 27 16.22 8.63 -19.68
N LEU A 28 16.59 8.34 -18.43
CA LEU A 28 17.73 7.48 -18.10
C LEU A 28 17.28 6.15 -17.51
N ILE A 29 16.45 6.24 -16.48
CA ILE A 29 15.96 5.08 -15.72
C ILE A 29 14.46 5.26 -15.58
N TYR A 30 13.71 4.22 -15.92
CA TYR A 30 12.28 4.12 -15.65
C TYR A 30 12.07 3.06 -14.57
N PRO A 31 11.95 3.47 -13.29
CA PRO A 31 11.60 2.59 -12.20
C PRO A 31 10.08 2.43 -12.10
N SER A 32 9.64 1.21 -11.81
CA SER A 32 8.24 0.86 -11.63
C SER A 32 8.07 -0.28 -10.63
N CYS A 33 6.99 -0.23 -9.86
CA CYS A 33 6.54 -1.30 -8.99
C CYS A 33 5.12 -1.70 -9.39
N TYR A 34 4.84 -2.99 -9.48
CA TYR A 34 3.52 -3.46 -9.87
C TYR A 34 3.16 -4.80 -9.24
N ILE A 35 1.85 -5.02 -9.08
CA ILE A 35 1.30 -6.29 -8.60
C ILE A 35 1.46 -7.34 -9.71
N LYS A 36 2.24 -8.39 -9.45
CA LYS A 36 2.73 -9.26 -10.53
C LYS A 36 1.63 -10.06 -11.21
N HIS A 37 0.67 -10.59 -10.43
CA HIS A 37 -0.43 -11.37 -11.00
C HIS A 37 -1.38 -10.48 -11.83
N GLU A 38 -1.65 -9.26 -11.41
CA GLU A 38 -2.49 -8.33 -12.18
C GLU A 38 -1.85 -7.95 -13.53
N GLU A 39 -0.53 -7.72 -13.53
CA GLU A 39 0.22 -7.50 -14.78
C GLU A 39 0.14 -8.72 -15.71
N MET A 40 0.25 -9.93 -15.15
CA MET A 40 0.09 -11.20 -15.88
C MET A 40 -1.31 -11.32 -16.50
N LYS A 41 -2.34 -10.98 -15.74
CA LYS A 41 -3.75 -10.98 -16.17
C LYS A 41 -3.98 -10.03 -17.34
N LEU A 42 -3.51 -8.79 -17.22
CA LEU A 42 -3.72 -7.73 -18.21
C LEU A 42 -3.05 -8.06 -19.55
N HIS A 43 -1.84 -8.62 -19.54
CA HIS A 43 -1.03 -8.71 -20.74
C HIS A 43 -0.96 -10.08 -21.40
N SER A 44 -1.06 -11.17 -20.63
CA SER A 44 -0.68 -12.50 -21.12
C SER A 44 -1.66 -13.62 -20.79
N TYR A 45 -2.42 -13.54 -19.69
CA TYR A 45 -3.28 -14.65 -19.23
C TYR A 45 -4.27 -15.13 -20.29
N GLU A 46 -5.14 -14.25 -20.78
CA GLU A 46 -6.12 -14.60 -21.82
C GLU A 46 -5.45 -14.99 -23.15
N LYS A 47 -4.31 -14.38 -23.48
CA LYS A 47 -3.58 -14.72 -24.72
C LYS A 47 -3.04 -16.14 -24.70
N ILE A 48 -2.46 -16.56 -23.57
CA ILE A 48 -1.92 -17.91 -23.40
C ILE A 48 -3.07 -18.92 -23.35
N LYS A 49 -4.14 -18.61 -22.60
CA LYS A 49 -5.36 -19.42 -22.54
C LYS A 49 -5.95 -19.68 -23.92
N ASN A 50 -6.12 -18.64 -24.72
CA ASN A 50 -6.69 -18.73 -26.06
C ASN A 50 -5.76 -19.44 -27.04
N LYS A 51 -4.44 -19.36 -26.86
CA LYS A 51 -3.45 -19.96 -27.76
C LYS A 51 -3.27 -21.46 -27.55
N PHE A 52 -3.20 -21.90 -26.29
CA PHE A 52 -2.87 -23.30 -25.97
C PHE A 52 -4.09 -24.10 -25.48
N GLY A 53 -5.15 -23.44 -25.05
CA GLY A 53 -6.33 -24.09 -24.46
C GLY A 53 -6.18 -24.31 -22.95
N ILE A 54 -7.31 -24.50 -22.26
CA ILE A 54 -7.37 -24.55 -20.80
C ILE A 54 -6.72 -25.83 -20.22
N ASP A 55 -6.77 -26.92 -20.97
CA ASP A 55 -6.23 -28.22 -20.56
C ASP A 55 -4.75 -28.41 -20.93
N SER A 56 -4.13 -27.40 -21.54
CA SER A 56 -2.71 -27.46 -21.92
C SER A 56 -1.79 -27.37 -20.71
N ASN A 57 -0.66 -28.08 -20.78
CA ASN A 57 0.38 -28.02 -19.74
C ASN A 57 0.93 -26.59 -19.58
N GLU A 58 1.03 -25.84 -20.68
CA GLU A 58 1.50 -24.46 -20.71
C GLU A 58 0.56 -23.53 -19.94
N PHE A 59 -0.75 -23.63 -20.18
CA PHE A 59 -1.72 -22.81 -19.48
C PHE A 59 -1.83 -23.22 -18.01
N GLN A 60 -1.87 -24.51 -17.70
CA GLN A 60 -1.90 -24.99 -16.31
C GLN A 60 -0.67 -24.53 -15.51
N TYR A 61 0.53 -24.58 -16.11
CA TYR A 61 1.73 -24.03 -15.49
C TYR A 61 1.60 -22.52 -15.27
N TYR A 62 1.15 -21.77 -16.28
CA TYR A 62 0.96 -20.33 -16.20
C TYR A 62 -0.06 -19.94 -15.12
N ASP A 63 -1.20 -20.64 -15.06
CA ASP A 63 -2.25 -20.46 -14.06
C ASP A 63 -1.74 -20.77 -12.65
N ARG A 64 -0.93 -21.83 -12.49
CA ARG A 64 -0.27 -22.13 -11.21
C ARG A 64 0.66 -21.00 -10.75
N VAL A 65 1.46 -20.42 -11.65
CA VAL A 65 2.32 -19.26 -11.33
C VAL A 65 1.47 -18.03 -11.01
N PHE A 66 0.39 -17.80 -11.76
CA PHE A 66 -0.55 -16.70 -11.54
C PHE A 66 -1.19 -16.78 -10.15
N ASN A 67 -1.77 -17.93 -9.80
CA ASN A 67 -2.42 -18.15 -8.51
C ASN A 67 -1.42 -18.03 -7.35
N TYR A 68 -0.22 -18.57 -7.49
CA TYR A 68 0.84 -18.39 -6.50
C TYR A 68 1.17 -16.91 -6.26
N CYS A 69 1.30 -16.12 -7.34
CA CYS A 69 1.57 -14.69 -7.24
C CYS A 69 0.42 -13.91 -6.58
N ARG A 70 -0.84 -14.36 -6.79
CA ARG A 70 -2.03 -13.77 -6.19
C ARG A 70 -2.10 -14.05 -4.70
N GLU A 71 -1.96 -15.31 -4.31
CA GLU A 71 -2.07 -15.77 -2.91
C GLU A 71 -0.97 -15.19 -2.01
N ASN A 72 0.26 -15.04 -2.55
CA ASN A 72 1.40 -14.53 -1.78
C ASN A 72 1.57 -13.00 -1.89
N GLY A 73 0.70 -12.30 -2.62
CA GLY A 73 0.78 -10.84 -2.78
C GLY A 73 2.10 -10.38 -3.43
N VAL A 74 2.54 -11.05 -4.49
CA VAL A 74 3.86 -10.79 -5.11
C VAL A 74 3.87 -9.43 -5.82
N VAL A 75 4.77 -8.54 -5.38
CA VAL A 75 5.04 -7.25 -6.01
C VAL A 75 6.42 -7.26 -6.65
N ARG A 76 6.52 -6.79 -7.89
CA ARG A 76 7.78 -6.70 -8.61
C ARG A 76 8.31 -5.27 -8.61
N PHE A 77 9.57 -5.13 -8.24
CA PHE A 77 10.35 -3.90 -8.38
C PHE A 77 11.18 -4.01 -9.67
N GLU A 78 10.87 -3.20 -10.67
CA GLU A 78 11.50 -3.25 -11.99
C GLU A 78 12.12 -1.90 -12.36
N GLN A 79 13.35 -1.93 -12.88
CA GLN A 79 14.03 -0.75 -13.40
C GLN A 79 14.46 -0.96 -14.84
N LYS A 80 13.90 -0.15 -15.74
CA LYS A 80 14.28 -0.14 -17.15
C LYS A 80 15.36 0.91 -17.37
N LEU A 81 16.59 0.44 -17.57
CA LEU A 81 17.74 1.28 -17.90
C LEU A 81 17.74 1.58 -19.39
N LYS A 82 17.66 2.86 -19.76
CA LYS A 82 17.64 3.28 -21.16
C LYS A 82 19.05 3.33 -21.75
N SER A 83 19.16 3.19 -23.07
CA SER A 83 20.44 3.21 -23.80
C SER A 83 21.35 4.39 -23.41
N ARG A 84 20.77 5.59 -23.27
CA ARG A 84 21.52 6.79 -22.85
C ARG A 84 22.17 6.63 -21.47
N TYR A 85 21.51 5.94 -20.54
CA TYR A 85 22.09 5.65 -19.22
C TYR A 85 23.22 4.63 -19.35
N LEU A 86 23.01 3.55 -20.11
CA LEU A 86 24.03 2.53 -20.32
C LEU A 86 25.30 3.10 -20.96
N GLN A 87 25.15 3.97 -21.97
CA GLN A 87 26.26 4.66 -22.62
C GLN A 87 27.02 5.57 -21.65
N ARG A 88 26.29 6.35 -20.85
CA ARG A 88 26.89 7.27 -19.89
C ARG A 88 27.69 6.56 -18.80
N GLU A 89 27.23 5.38 -18.37
CA GLU A 89 27.87 4.60 -17.30
C GLU A 89 28.87 3.54 -17.83
N ASN A 90 29.13 3.51 -19.15
CA ASN A 90 29.96 2.52 -19.83
C ASN A 90 29.50 1.06 -19.62
N LEU A 91 28.19 0.83 -19.64
CA LEU A 91 27.52 -0.47 -19.43
C LEU A 91 27.05 -1.15 -20.74
N CYS A 92 27.54 -0.67 -21.89
CA CYS A 92 27.11 -1.14 -23.20
C CYS A 92 27.77 -2.46 -23.63
N TYR A 93 28.84 -2.89 -22.96
CA TYR A 93 29.66 -4.01 -23.41
C TYR A 93 29.49 -5.20 -22.49
N TRP A 94 28.73 -6.18 -22.96
CA TRP A 94 28.50 -7.42 -22.21
C TRP A 94 29.83 -8.14 -21.93
N GLY A 95 30.05 -8.52 -20.68
CA GLY A 95 31.27 -9.20 -20.22
C GLY A 95 32.50 -8.31 -20.00
N LEU A 96 32.50 -7.06 -20.48
CA LEU A 96 33.60 -6.09 -20.26
C LEU A 96 33.22 -4.99 -19.27
N SER A 97 31.94 -4.63 -19.23
CA SER A 97 31.42 -3.62 -18.32
C SER A 97 31.32 -4.13 -16.88
N ASP A 98 31.61 -3.24 -15.92
CA ASP A 98 31.40 -3.52 -14.49
C ASP A 98 29.91 -3.35 -14.12
N PHE A 99 29.22 -4.48 -13.97
CA PHE A 99 27.79 -4.53 -13.63
C PHE A 99 27.49 -4.43 -12.13
N SER A 100 28.51 -4.36 -11.25
CA SER A 100 28.29 -4.18 -9.79
C SER A 100 27.48 -2.91 -9.48
N LYS A 101 27.63 -1.87 -10.32
CA LYS A 101 26.84 -0.64 -10.25
C LYS A 101 25.34 -0.87 -10.35
N LEU A 102 24.90 -1.90 -11.08
CA LEU A 102 23.49 -2.22 -11.25
C LEU A 102 22.88 -2.84 -10.00
N GLU A 103 23.64 -3.66 -9.30
CA GLU A 103 23.21 -4.31 -8.05
C GLU A 103 22.90 -3.25 -7.00
N LYS A 104 23.83 -2.32 -6.75
CA LYS A 104 23.61 -1.20 -5.82
C LYS A 104 22.38 -0.37 -6.19
N LEU A 105 22.19 -0.11 -7.48
CA LEU A 105 21.06 0.69 -7.98
C LEU A 105 19.72 -0.01 -7.72
N GLN A 106 19.67 -1.32 -7.94
CA GLN A 106 18.51 -2.16 -7.68
C GLN A 106 18.24 -2.31 -6.18
N GLU A 107 19.27 -2.51 -5.35
CA GLU A 107 19.14 -2.59 -3.90
C GLU A 107 18.58 -1.30 -3.29
N GLU A 108 19.06 -0.13 -3.75
CA GLU A 108 18.53 1.17 -3.34
C GLU A 108 17.03 1.30 -3.68
N PHE A 109 16.61 0.78 -4.83
CA PHE A 109 15.21 0.83 -5.26
C PHE A 109 14.33 -0.18 -4.52
N CYS A 110 14.79 -1.42 -4.38
CA CYS A 110 14.11 -2.45 -3.59
C CYS A 110 14.01 -2.04 -2.13
N GLY A 111 15.01 -1.38 -1.55
CA GLY A 111 15.00 -0.89 -0.18
C GLY A 111 14.06 0.29 0.07
N MET A 112 13.45 0.86 -0.97
CA MET A 112 12.59 2.02 -0.86
C MET A 112 11.38 1.76 0.06
N TYR A 113 10.76 0.57 0.03
CA TYR A 113 9.63 0.28 0.90
C TYR A 113 9.99 0.35 2.39
N LYS A 114 11.26 0.15 2.78
CA LYS A 114 11.69 0.23 4.18
C LYS A 114 11.58 1.64 4.76
N LYS A 115 11.59 2.67 3.91
CA LYS A 115 11.36 4.07 4.32
C LYS A 115 9.89 4.36 4.56
N LEU A 116 8.99 3.49 4.09
CA LEU A 116 7.57 3.59 4.38
C LEU A 116 7.30 2.77 5.65
N SER A 117 6.93 3.47 6.72
CA SER A 117 6.22 2.84 7.85
C SER A 117 4.82 2.47 7.35
N VAL A 118 4.69 1.35 6.63
CA VAL A 118 3.39 0.90 6.08
C VAL A 118 2.62 0.12 7.14
N ASN A 119 2.11 0.82 8.14
CA ASN A 119 1.01 0.30 8.94
C ASN A 119 -0.28 0.80 8.27
N LYS A 120 -1.16 -0.11 7.87
CA LYS A 120 -2.53 0.27 7.55
C LYS A 120 -3.23 0.46 8.90
N ILE A 121 -3.37 1.71 9.30
CA ILE A 121 -4.06 2.09 10.54
C ILE A 121 -5.48 2.48 10.12
N GLU A 122 -6.45 1.65 10.49
CA GLU A 122 -7.86 2.04 10.39
C GLU A 122 -8.23 2.80 11.66
N LEU A 123 -8.68 4.03 11.44
CA LEU A 123 -8.97 5.00 12.46
C LEU A 123 -10.48 5.24 12.47
N GLU A 124 -11.10 5.11 13.64
CA GLU A 124 -12.51 5.46 13.85
C GLU A 124 -12.59 6.74 14.69
N THR A 125 -13.31 7.72 14.16
CA THR A 125 -13.68 8.92 14.90
C THR A 125 -14.68 8.58 16.02
N ILE A 126 -14.79 9.46 17.02
CA ILE A 126 -15.80 9.32 18.10
C ILE A 126 -17.23 9.12 17.54
N ALA A 127 -17.57 9.80 16.44
CA ALA A 127 -18.89 9.68 15.82
C ALA A 127 -19.11 8.28 15.22
N GLU A 128 -18.10 7.74 14.53
CA GLU A 128 -18.17 6.40 13.96
C GLU A 128 -18.23 5.33 15.05
N GLN A 129 -17.46 5.47 16.14
CA GLN A 129 -17.52 4.57 17.31
C GLN A 129 -18.91 4.50 17.93
N LEU A 130 -19.59 5.64 18.06
CA LEU A 130 -20.96 5.70 18.61
C LEU A 130 -21.96 4.92 17.74
N ILE A 131 -21.73 4.84 16.43
CA ILE A 131 -22.59 4.10 15.50
C ILE A 131 -22.18 2.64 15.46
N SER A 132 -20.89 2.34 15.33
CA SER A 132 -20.34 0.98 15.24
C SER A 132 -20.68 0.15 16.48
N GLN A 133 -20.66 0.76 17.67
CA GLN A 133 -21.05 0.12 18.93
C GLN A 133 -22.57 0.18 19.21
N GLY A 134 -23.38 0.68 18.28
CA GLY A 134 -24.84 0.75 18.43
C GLY A 134 -25.30 1.67 19.56
N VAL A 135 -24.48 2.65 19.98
CA VAL A 135 -24.85 3.62 21.02
C VAL A 135 -25.92 4.59 20.52
N VAL A 136 -25.86 4.93 19.23
CA VAL A 136 -26.72 5.91 18.59
C VAL A 136 -27.12 5.46 17.19
N ASP A 137 -28.40 5.61 16.84
CA ASP A 137 -28.97 5.06 15.59
C ASP A 137 -28.71 5.92 14.34
N SER A 138 -28.10 7.10 14.45
CA SER A 138 -27.89 7.98 13.30
C SER A 138 -26.63 8.83 13.37
N LEU A 139 -26.04 9.05 12.20
CA LEU A 139 -24.83 9.86 12.01
C LEU A 139 -24.99 11.29 12.54
N ARG A 140 -26.18 11.88 12.37
CA ARG A 140 -26.45 13.23 12.88
C ARG A 140 -26.31 13.29 14.40
N LYS A 141 -26.95 12.36 15.12
CA LYS A 141 -26.89 12.31 16.60
C LYS A 141 -25.47 11.97 17.09
N ALA A 142 -24.77 11.09 16.36
CA ALA A 142 -23.38 10.73 16.65
C ALA A 142 -22.44 11.93 16.48
N ASN A 143 -22.53 12.66 15.37
CA ASN A 143 -21.75 13.88 15.12
C ASN A 143 -22.01 14.97 16.16
N THR A 144 -23.26 15.16 16.59
CA THR A 144 -23.56 16.12 17.68
C THR A 144 -22.91 15.71 18.99
N THR A 145 -22.89 14.42 19.31
CA THR A 145 -22.25 13.91 20.53
C THR A 145 -20.73 14.00 20.46
N ALA A 146 -20.14 13.68 19.29
CA ALA A 146 -18.72 13.83 19.03
C ALA A 146 -18.27 15.30 19.10
N PHE A 147 -19.09 16.23 18.58
CA PHE A 147 -18.83 17.66 18.67
C PHE A 147 -18.67 18.13 20.13
N TYR A 148 -19.54 17.68 21.05
CA TYR A 148 -19.40 18.00 22.47
C TYR A 148 -18.17 17.38 23.12
N ALA A 149 -17.77 16.18 22.71
CA ALA A 149 -16.52 15.58 23.16
C ALA A 149 -15.30 16.39 22.68
N MET A 150 -15.33 16.90 21.44
CA MET A 150 -14.26 17.75 20.91
C MET A 150 -14.19 19.11 21.64
N ARG A 151 -15.33 19.75 21.92
CA ARG A 151 -15.38 20.99 22.71
C ARG A 151 -14.79 20.78 24.11
N TRP A 152 -15.20 19.70 24.78
CA TRP A 152 -14.62 19.30 26.06
C TRP A 152 -13.10 19.09 25.98
N ALA A 153 -12.62 18.42 24.93
CA ALA A 153 -11.20 18.16 24.74
C ALA A 153 -10.39 19.43 24.46
N SER A 154 -10.99 20.44 23.81
CA SER A 154 -10.40 21.76 23.60
C SER A 154 -10.38 22.63 24.86
N GLY A 155 -10.99 22.17 25.96
CA GLY A 155 -11.06 22.91 27.23
C GLY A 155 -12.20 23.93 27.30
N ASP A 156 -13.18 23.85 26.39
CA ASP A 156 -14.37 24.70 26.46
C ASP A 156 -15.18 24.38 27.71
N ASP A 157 -15.71 25.42 28.36
CA ASP A 157 -16.70 25.23 29.41
C ASP A 157 -18.04 24.78 28.81
N LEU A 158 -18.54 23.64 29.28
CA LEU A 158 -19.81 23.05 28.86
C LEU A 158 -20.97 23.39 29.81
N SER A 159 -20.74 24.26 30.79
CA SER A 159 -21.73 24.71 31.77
C SER A 159 -22.95 25.40 31.13
N ASP A 160 -22.77 26.00 29.94
CA ASP A 160 -23.84 26.63 29.16
C ASP A 160 -24.89 25.64 28.62
N LEU A 161 -24.61 24.34 28.65
CA LEU A 161 -25.54 23.31 28.20
C LEU A 161 -26.63 23.03 29.24
N SER A 162 -27.84 22.77 28.75
CA SER A 162 -28.89 22.25 29.64
C SER A 162 -28.44 20.96 30.32
N ILE A 163 -28.77 20.80 31.61
CA ILE A 163 -28.41 19.63 32.41
C ILE A 163 -28.85 18.32 31.73
N ALA A 164 -30.01 18.32 31.09
CA ALA A 164 -30.52 17.16 30.36
C ALA A 164 -29.68 16.83 29.11
N THR A 165 -29.27 17.85 28.35
CA THR A 165 -28.38 17.71 27.19
C THR A 165 -27.02 17.18 27.61
N PHE A 166 -26.43 17.77 28.64
CA PHE A 166 -25.13 17.34 29.18
C PHE A 166 -25.16 15.87 29.63
N LYS A 167 -26.16 15.49 30.43
CA LYS A 167 -26.33 14.10 30.90
C LYS A 167 -26.49 13.10 29.75
N ARG A 168 -27.24 13.47 28.71
CA ARG A 168 -27.45 12.63 27.52
C ARG A 168 -26.15 12.36 26.77
N HIS A 169 -25.41 13.41 26.42
CA HIS A 169 -24.16 13.24 25.67
C HIS A 169 -23.09 12.56 26.51
N ARG A 170 -22.98 12.89 27.81
CA ARG A 170 -22.11 12.17 28.74
C ARG A 170 -22.43 10.67 28.80
N ALA A 171 -23.71 10.30 28.90
CA ALA A 171 -24.11 8.88 28.94
C ALA A 171 -23.72 8.12 27.66
N ASN A 172 -23.87 8.75 26.50
CA ASN A 172 -23.45 8.17 25.22
C ASN A 172 -21.92 8.04 25.12
N LEU A 173 -21.18 9.08 25.50
CA LEU A 173 -19.72 9.09 25.48
C LEU A 173 -19.10 8.09 26.47
N ARG A 174 -19.73 7.87 27.63
CA ARG A 174 -19.25 6.88 28.61
C ARG A 174 -19.30 5.44 28.08
N LYS A 175 -20.20 5.13 27.15
CA LYS A 175 -20.27 3.81 26.51
C LYS A 175 -19.05 3.52 25.64
N ILE A 176 -18.40 4.56 25.11
CA ILE A 176 -17.14 4.48 24.35
C ILE A 176 -15.91 4.89 25.19
N GLY A 177 -16.04 4.98 26.52
CA GLY A 177 -14.93 5.26 27.44
C GLY A 177 -14.56 6.73 27.66
N ILE A 178 -15.35 7.68 27.17
CA ILE A 178 -15.10 9.13 27.35
C ILE A 178 -16.03 9.69 28.44
N ASP A 179 -15.47 10.32 29.48
CA ASP A 179 -16.26 11.01 30.52
C ASP A 179 -15.97 12.51 30.54
N ILE A 180 -16.85 13.28 29.89
CA ILE A 180 -16.79 14.75 29.79
C ILE A 180 -17.09 15.50 31.11
N ALA A 181 -17.38 14.80 32.21
CA ALA A 181 -17.55 15.44 33.51
C ALA A 181 -16.22 15.65 34.25
N ASN A 182 -15.15 14.97 33.84
CA ASN A 182 -13.82 15.17 34.39
C ASN A 182 -13.05 16.16 33.49
N PRO A 183 -12.05 16.88 33.99
CA PRO A 183 -11.12 17.63 33.13
C PRO A 183 -10.49 16.72 32.07
N CYS A 184 -10.34 17.22 30.85
CA CYS A 184 -9.69 16.47 29.79
C CYS A 184 -8.19 16.33 30.08
N ASP A 185 -7.70 15.10 30.15
CA ASP A 185 -6.27 14.77 30.15
C ASP A 185 -5.78 14.75 28.70
N THR A 186 -5.25 15.88 28.23
CA THR A 186 -4.83 16.08 26.83
C THR A 186 -3.62 15.22 26.44
N GLU A 187 -2.87 14.68 27.39
CA GLU A 187 -1.76 13.75 27.11
C GLU A 187 -2.27 12.34 26.77
N LYS A 188 -3.42 11.94 27.32
CA LYS A 188 -4.01 10.60 27.13
C LYS A 188 -5.18 10.59 26.16
N PHE A 189 -5.90 11.71 26.02
CA PHE A 189 -7.07 11.78 25.17
C PHE A 189 -6.67 11.75 23.69
N GLN A 190 -7.18 10.75 22.98
CA GLN A 190 -7.10 10.67 21.52
C GLN A 190 -8.53 10.73 20.97
N ALA A 191 -8.80 11.71 20.11
CA ALA A 191 -10.11 11.89 19.48
C ALA A 191 -10.48 10.78 18.48
N VAL A 192 -9.58 9.83 18.28
CA VAL A 192 -9.66 8.77 17.29
C VAL A 192 -9.15 7.49 17.93
N GLN A 193 -9.84 6.38 17.69
CA GLN A 193 -9.43 5.06 18.14
C GLN A 193 -8.79 4.31 16.99
N VAL A 194 -7.70 3.61 17.28
CA VAL A 194 -7.11 2.62 16.37
C VAL A 194 -7.93 1.33 16.48
N ILE A 195 -8.64 0.99 15.40
CA ILE A 195 -9.50 -0.20 15.34
C ILE A 195 -8.67 -1.42 14.96
N SER A 196 -7.86 -1.24 13.92
CA SER A 196 -7.04 -2.30 13.34
C SER A 196 -5.70 -1.70 12.94
N CYS A 197 -4.65 -2.49 13.17
CA CYS A 197 -3.32 -2.21 12.67
C CYS A 197 -2.91 -3.46 11.89
N GLU A 198 -3.12 -3.45 10.59
CA GLU A 198 -2.64 -4.52 9.73
C GLU A 198 -1.18 -4.24 9.39
N GLN A 199 -0.29 -5.03 9.99
CA GLN A 199 1.13 -4.95 9.71
C GLN A 199 1.43 -5.66 8.38
N ILE A 200 1.83 -4.90 7.37
CA ILE A 200 2.25 -5.47 6.09
C ILE A 200 3.67 -6.01 6.23
N ILE A 201 3.80 -7.34 6.29
CA ILE A 201 5.11 -8.01 6.40
C ILE A 201 5.66 -8.24 4.99
N VAL A 202 6.61 -7.41 4.59
CA VAL A 202 7.36 -7.61 3.34
C VAL A 202 8.45 -8.65 3.57
N ARG A 203 8.47 -9.71 2.75
CA ARG A 203 9.50 -10.76 2.78
C ARG A 203 10.29 -10.78 1.47
N PRO A 204 11.59 -11.12 1.50
CA PRO A 204 12.33 -11.41 0.28
C PRO A 204 11.62 -12.48 -0.54
N PHE A 205 11.47 -12.25 -1.84
CA PHE A 205 10.81 -13.21 -2.72
C PHE A 205 11.72 -14.39 -3.01
N LYS A 206 11.23 -15.62 -2.74
CA LYS A 206 11.81 -16.87 -3.22
C LYS A 206 10.85 -17.46 -4.25
N ALA A 207 11.37 -17.82 -5.42
CA ALA A 207 10.57 -18.52 -6.42
C ALA A 207 10.12 -19.89 -5.85
N PRO A 208 8.88 -20.31 -6.13
CA PRO A 208 8.39 -21.60 -5.64
C PRO A 208 9.11 -22.77 -6.33
N ASP A 209 9.17 -23.92 -5.68
CA ASP A 209 9.97 -25.07 -6.15
C ASP A 209 9.51 -25.61 -7.52
N PHE A 210 8.24 -25.40 -7.87
CA PHE A 210 7.71 -25.79 -9.17
C PHE A 210 8.04 -24.81 -10.30
N TYR A 211 8.64 -23.65 -10.00
CA TYR A 211 8.95 -22.62 -10.98
C TYR A 211 10.06 -23.08 -11.92
N GLN A 212 9.79 -23.00 -13.21
CA GLN A 212 10.74 -23.35 -14.25
C GLN A 212 11.61 -22.14 -14.60
N TYR A 213 12.90 -22.22 -14.30
CA TYR A 213 13.87 -21.20 -14.68
C TYR A 213 14.17 -21.26 -16.19
N PRO A 214 14.33 -20.11 -16.85
CA PRO A 214 14.73 -20.09 -18.24
C PRO A 214 16.12 -20.72 -18.39
N SER A 215 16.22 -21.75 -19.24
CA SER A 215 17.51 -22.32 -19.65
C SER A 215 18.00 -21.59 -20.89
N ASN A 216 19.12 -20.87 -20.76
CA ASN A 216 19.79 -20.23 -21.90
C ASN A 216 20.68 -21.20 -22.69
N LEU A 217 20.82 -22.45 -22.22
CA LEU A 217 21.52 -23.51 -22.94
C LEU A 217 20.58 -24.11 -23.98
N ARG A 218 20.55 -23.53 -25.19
CA ARG A 218 20.11 -24.28 -26.36
C ARG A 218 21.24 -25.25 -26.70
N PHE A 219 21.06 -26.54 -26.44
CA PHE A 219 21.85 -27.55 -27.12
C PHE A 219 21.59 -27.39 -28.61
N VAL A 220 22.60 -26.91 -29.33
CA VAL A 220 22.65 -27.02 -30.79
C VAL A 220 22.99 -28.48 -31.04
N ALA A 221 21.98 -29.26 -31.41
CA ALA A 221 22.14 -30.61 -31.96
C ALA A 221 22.10 -30.53 -33.48
#